data_AF-A0A3B9AST4-F1
#
_entry.id   AF-A0A3B9AST4-F1
#
_cell.length_a   1.000
_cell.length_b   1.000
_cell.length_c   1.000
_cell.angle_alpha   90.00
_cell.angle_beta   90.00
_cell.angle_gamma   90.00
#
_symmetry.space_group_name_H-M   'P 1'
#
loop_
_entity.id
_entity.type
_entity.pdbx_description
1 polymer ?
#
loop_
_entity_poly.entity_id
_entity_poly.type
_entity_poly.pdbx_seq_one_letter_code
_entity_poly.pdbx_strand_id
1 'polypeptide(L)'
;MKEDSWEQVVFLDLHTTSAEGGLFSIPTDEGKSLTLAQHLGAPAILGLQASVEGTLLGFAQTGGFFSDEVHLPMPVCVAFESGQNDSQQAIFRAACAVLRCMRAVGNLGSHDLVDFMETIALPILTTVPPVVHFRYAHHINENDAFKMRPGYVNFQSIRQGEHLADDVNGPVRAPESGLILMPLYQAKGSDGFFIVS
;
A
#
# COMPACT_ATOMS: atom_id res chain seq x y z
N MET A 1 36.71 17.02 -7.06
CA MET A 1 35.34 16.48 -7.16
C MET A 1 34.90 16.18 -5.75
N LYS A 2 33.77 16.69 -5.28
CA LYS A 2 33.16 16.11 -4.08
C LYS A 2 32.80 14.68 -4.45
N GLU A 3 33.16 13.70 -3.64
CA GLU A 3 32.51 12.39 -3.73
C GLU A 3 31.02 12.64 -3.59
N ASP A 4 30.22 12.16 -4.54
CA ASP A 4 28.77 12.21 -4.44
C ASP A 4 28.37 11.32 -3.26
N SER A 5 28.21 11.92 -2.08
CA SER A 5 27.78 11.25 -0.86
C SER A 5 26.26 11.28 -0.80
N TRP A 6 25.62 10.12 -0.88
CA TRP A 6 24.18 9.98 -0.76
C TRP A 6 23.79 9.91 0.72
N GLU A 7 22.98 10.85 1.20
CA GLU A 7 22.50 10.85 2.59
C GLU A 7 21.44 9.77 2.83
N GLN A 8 20.64 9.46 1.80
CA GLN A 8 19.57 8.48 1.86
C GLN A 8 19.26 7.92 0.46
N VAL A 9 18.85 6.65 0.41
CA VAL A 9 18.25 6.03 -0.77
C VAL A 9 16.81 5.68 -0.45
N VAL A 10 15.90 5.88 -1.40
CA VAL A 10 14.49 5.50 -1.28
C VAL A 10 14.13 4.55 -2.41
N PHE A 11 13.44 3.47 -2.05
CA PHE A 11 12.79 2.58 -3.00
C PHE A 11 11.28 2.75 -2.87
N LEU A 12 10.66 3.41 -3.84
CA LEU A 12 9.22 3.62 -3.88
C LEU A 12 8.60 2.70 -4.94
N ASP A 13 7.84 1.71 -4.48
CA ASP A 13 7.19 0.71 -5.33
C ASP A 13 5.74 1.13 -5.62
N LEU A 14 5.44 1.50 -6.86
CA LEU A 14 4.14 2.06 -7.24
C LEU A 14 3.25 0.98 -7.86
N HIS A 15 2.07 0.80 -7.28
CA HIS A 15 1.09 -0.20 -7.68
C HIS A 15 -0.29 0.41 -7.95
N THR A 16 -1.14 -0.42 -8.54
CA THR A 16 -2.58 -0.20 -8.66
C THR A 16 -3.33 -1.45 -8.20
N THR A 17 -4.53 -1.26 -7.66
CA THR A 17 -5.37 -2.35 -7.13
C THR A 17 -6.49 -2.75 -8.09
N SER A 18 -7.04 -3.95 -7.92
CA SER A 18 -8.23 -4.38 -8.66
C SER A 18 -9.54 -3.79 -8.10
N ALA A 19 -9.60 -3.57 -6.78
CA ALA A 19 -10.80 -3.09 -6.08
C ALA A 19 -10.84 -1.55 -5.95
N GLU A 20 -12.06 -0.99 -5.84
CA GLU A 20 -12.26 0.43 -5.54
C GLU A 20 -11.69 0.82 -4.17
N GLY A 21 -11.28 2.09 -4.04
CA GLY A 21 -10.76 2.64 -2.77
C GLY A 21 -9.33 2.23 -2.41
N GLY A 22 -8.59 1.57 -3.32
CA GLY A 22 -7.22 1.11 -3.07
C GLY A 22 -6.17 2.22 -3.10
N LEU A 23 -6.36 3.27 -2.29
CA LEU A 23 -5.39 4.35 -2.11
C LEU A 23 -4.77 4.22 -0.72
N PHE A 24 -3.54 3.68 -0.65
CA PHE A 24 -2.82 3.47 0.61
C PHE A 24 -1.32 3.27 0.39
N SER A 25 -0.56 3.25 1.47
CA SER A 25 0.87 2.97 1.46
C SER A 25 1.21 1.83 2.41
N ILE A 26 2.28 1.09 2.10
CA ILE A 26 2.75 -0.05 2.87
C ILE A 26 4.19 0.23 3.27
N PRO A 27 4.43 0.71 4.49
CA PRO A 27 5.78 0.81 5.03
C PRO A 27 6.37 -0.56 5.38
N THR A 28 7.69 -0.66 5.31
CA THR A 28 8.48 -1.85 5.66
C THR A 28 8.93 -1.89 7.12
N ASP A 29 8.83 -0.76 7.84
CA ASP A 29 9.19 -0.62 9.26
C ASP A 29 8.38 0.50 9.94
N GLU A 30 8.44 0.55 11.27
CA GLU A 30 7.80 1.59 12.10
C GLU A 30 8.61 2.89 12.20
N GLY A 31 9.76 2.98 11.53
CA GLY A 31 10.71 4.10 11.61
C GLY A 31 10.64 5.01 10.39
N LYS A 32 11.74 5.03 9.62
CA LYS A 32 11.88 5.92 8.46
C LYS A 32 10.87 5.59 7.36
N SER A 33 10.54 4.31 7.18
CA SER A 33 9.59 3.88 6.15
C SER A 33 8.19 4.36 6.47
N LEU A 34 7.70 4.15 7.71
CA LEU A 34 6.41 4.70 8.16
C LEU A 34 6.37 6.22 8.05
N THR A 35 7.43 6.90 8.48
CA THR A 35 7.49 8.36 8.38
C THR A 35 7.35 8.81 6.94
N LEU A 36 8.05 8.18 5.99
CA LEU A 36 7.93 8.49 4.56
C LEU A 36 6.51 8.20 4.04
N ALA A 37 5.95 7.04 4.38
CA ALA A 37 4.62 6.61 3.97
C ALA A 37 3.54 7.63 4.37
N GLN A 38 3.60 8.17 5.60
CA GLN A 38 2.69 9.21 6.09
C GLN A 38 2.74 10.50 5.26
N HIS A 39 3.89 10.83 4.64
CA HIS A 39 4.02 12.01 3.78
C HIS A 39 3.43 11.81 2.38
N LEU A 40 3.23 10.57 1.93
CA LEU A 40 2.70 10.25 0.60
C LEU A 40 1.22 10.64 0.42
N GLY A 41 0.51 10.94 1.51
CA GLY A 41 -0.87 11.46 1.45
C GLY A 41 -1.94 10.37 1.28
N ALA A 42 -1.64 9.15 1.73
CA ALA A 42 -2.59 8.05 1.82
C ALA A 42 -2.42 7.32 3.17
N PRO A 43 -3.45 6.59 3.67
CA PRO A 43 -3.32 5.76 4.87
C PRO A 43 -2.13 4.80 4.77
N ALA A 44 -1.35 4.67 5.84
CA ALA A 44 -0.25 3.72 5.92
C ALA A 44 -0.70 2.43 6.63
N ILE A 45 -0.42 1.27 6.04
CA ILE A 45 -0.78 -0.04 6.57
C ILE A 45 0.47 -0.72 7.12
N LEU A 46 0.66 -0.67 8.42
CA LEU A 46 1.79 -1.31 9.10
C LEU A 46 1.62 -2.83 9.15
N GLY A 47 2.72 -3.55 8.91
CA GLY A 47 2.79 -5.00 9.05
C GLY A 47 2.27 -5.79 7.83
N LEU A 48 1.61 -5.15 6.87
CA LEU A 48 1.10 -5.85 5.68
C LEU A 48 2.24 -6.44 4.83
N GLN A 49 3.37 -5.73 4.70
CA GLN A 49 4.54 -6.23 3.96
C GLN A 49 5.04 -7.59 4.47
N ALA A 50 4.98 -7.83 5.79
CA ALA A 50 5.45 -9.08 6.37
C ALA A 50 4.53 -10.28 6.07
N SER A 51 3.30 -10.01 5.61
CA SER A 51 2.33 -11.06 5.24
C SER A 51 2.46 -11.52 3.78
N VAL A 52 3.28 -10.84 2.96
CA VAL A 52 3.43 -11.13 1.53
C VAL A 52 4.87 -11.55 1.23
N GLU A 53 5.05 -12.80 0.83
CA GLU A 53 6.36 -13.35 0.47
C GLU A 53 6.79 -12.99 -0.96
N GLY A 54 8.10 -12.95 -1.21
CA GLY A 54 8.66 -12.83 -2.56
C GLY A 54 8.45 -11.47 -3.25
N THR A 55 8.13 -10.42 -2.49
CA THR A 55 7.90 -9.08 -3.05
C THR A 55 9.20 -8.40 -3.49
N LEU A 56 9.10 -7.58 -4.55
CA LEU A 56 10.20 -6.72 -5.00
C LEU A 56 10.65 -5.76 -3.88
N LEU A 57 9.70 -5.23 -3.12
CA LEU A 57 9.94 -4.38 -1.96
C LEU A 57 10.77 -5.10 -0.88
N GLY A 58 10.47 -6.38 -0.62
CA GLY A 58 11.22 -7.20 0.34
C GLY A 58 12.65 -7.46 -0.12
N PHE A 59 12.85 -7.73 -1.41
CA PHE A 59 14.19 -7.84 -2.00
C PHE A 59 14.97 -6.52 -1.96
N ALA A 60 14.31 -5.38 -2.19
CA ALA A 60 14.95 -4.06 -2.06
C ALA A 60 15.42 -3.80 -0.62
N GLN A 61 14.61 -4.17 0.37
CA GLN A 61 14.90 -3.95 1.79
C GLN A 61 16.13 -4.73 2.28
N THR A 62 16.48 -5.85 1.65
CA THR A 62 17.73 -6.58 1.96
C THR A 62 18.96 -5.97 1.29
N GLY A 63 18.80 -4.91 0.51
CA GLY A 63 19.87 -4.30 -0.26
C GLY A 63 20.15 -5.01 -1.58
N GLY A 64 19.25 -5.90 -2.03
CA GLY A 64 19.48 -6.77 -3.20
C GLY A 64 19.72 -6.04 -4.53
N PHE A 65 19.44 -4.74 -4.63
CA PHE A 65 19.74 -3.91 -5.80
C PHE A 65 21.11 -3.23 -5.77
N PHE A 66 21.83 -3.33 -4.66
CA PHE A 66 23.11 -2.66 -4.47
C PHE A 66 24.25 -3.70 -4.57
N SER A 67 25.34 -3.30 -5.21
CA SER A 67 26.56 -4.08 -5.26
C SER A 67 27.54 -3.61 -4.17
N ASP A 68 28.42 -4.51 -3.73
CA ASP A 68 29.48 -4.20 -2.76
C ASP A 68 30.46 -3.10 -3.25
N GLU A 69 30.44 -2.79 -4.55
CA GLU A 69 31.29 -1.77 -5.16
C GLU A 69 30.80 -0.34 -4.88
N VAL A 70 29.51 -0.15 -4.58
CA VAL A 70 28.91 1.17 -4.31
C VAL A 70 28.37 1.18 -2.88
N HIS A 71 29.03 1.94 -2.00
CA HIS A 71 28.60 2.10 -0.61
C HIS A 71 27.41 3.06 -0.53
N LEU A 72 26.21 2.54 -0.79
CA LEU A 72 24.96 3.26 -0.59
C LEU A 72 24.36 2.94 0.78
N PRO A 73 23.67 3.90 1.43
CA PRO A 73 22.89 3.59 2.61
C PRO A 73 21.76 2.62 2.24
N MET A 74 21.38 1.76 3.19
CA MET A 74 20.23 0.87 3.03
C MET A 74 18.98 1.68 2.64
N PRO A 75 18.19 1.20 1.67
CA PRO A 75 17.07 1.96 1.15
C PRO A 75 15.95 2.04 2.19
N VAL A 76 15.30 3.20 2.25
CA VAL A 76 13.98 3.33 2.86
C VAL A 76 12.96 2.86 1.82
N CYS A 77 12.33 1.72 2.07
CA CYS A 77 11.40 1.08 1.14
C CYS A 77 9.96 1.40 1.52
N VAL A 78 9.12 1.79 0.55
CA VAL A 78 7.67 1.95 0.73
C VAL A 78 6.96 1.49 -0.54
N ALA A 79 5.89 0.71 -0.41
CA ALA A 79 4.95 0.51 -1.51
C ALA A 79 3.78 1.50 -1.43
N PHE A 80 3.26 1.90 -2.58
CA PHE A 80 2.14 2.83 -2.68
C PHE A 80 1.13 2.32 -3.71
N GLU A 81 -0.09 2.08 -3.23
CA GLU A 81 -1.23 1.75 -4.06
C GLU A 81 -1.94 3.04 -4.45
N SER A 82 -1.92 3.33 -5.75
CA SER A 82 -2.39 4.61 -6.29
C SER A 82 -3.88 4.65 -6.59
N GLY A 83 -4.57 3.52 -6.47
CA GLY A 83 -5.99 3.37 -6.76
C GLY A 83 -6.24 2.22 -7.73
N GLN A 84 -7.49 2.13 -8.22
CA GLN A 84 -7.90 1.06 -9.10
C GLN A 84 -7.20 1.12 -10.47
N ASN A 85 -6.85 -0.03 -11.04
CA ASN A 85 -6.14 -0.20 -12.32
C ASN A 85 -6.67 0.67 -13.47
N ASP A 86 -8.00 0.76 -13.63
CA ASP A 86 -8.63 1.49 -14.75
C ASP A 86 -8.89 2.97 -14.43
N SER A 87 -8.46 3.46 -13.27
CA SER A 87 -8.72 4.82 -12.83
C SER A 87 -7.69 5.79 -13.41
N GLN A 88 -8.13 6.77 -14.20
CA GLN A 88 -7.27 7.89 -14.60
C GLN A 88 -6.68 8.63 -13.39
N GLN A 89 -7.39 8.64 -12.26
CA GLN A 89 -6.92 9.25 -11.02
C GLN A 89 -5.70 8.51 -10.44
N ALA A 90 -5.53 7.21 -10.70
CA ALA A 90 -4.36 6.46 -10.21
C ALA A 90 -3.05 7.01 -10.79
N ILE A 91 -3.04 7.41 -12.07
CA ILE A 91 -1.88 8.04 -12.71
C ILE A 91 -1.48 9.33 -11.96
N PHE A 92 -2.45 10.20 -11.70
CA PHE A 92 -2.22 11.46 -10.99
C PHE A 92 -1.75 11.22 -9.55
N ARG A 93 -2.34 10.25 -8.85
CA ARG A 93 -1.98 9.91 -7.48
C ARG A 93 -0.57 9.31 -7.39
N ALA A 94 -0.18 8.46 -8.33
CA ALA A 94 1.17 7.92 -8.42
C ALA A 94 2.20 9.06 -8.65
N ALA A 95 1.92 9.99 -9.57
CA ALA A 95 2.77 11.16 -9.78
C ALA A 95 2.89 12.03 -8.51
N CYS A 96 1.77 12.27 -7.81
CA CYS A 96 1.79 12.96 -6.52
C CYS A 96 2.61 12.23 -5.46
N ALA A 97 2.54 10.90 -5.40
CA ALA A 97 3.34 10.12 -4.45
C ALA A 97 4.84 10.31 -4.70
N VAL A 98 5.28 10.31 -5.96
CA VAL A 98 6.68 10.59 -6.33
C VAL A 98 7.11 11.98 -5.87
N LEU A 99 6.32 13.01 -6.16
CA LEU A 99 6.68 14.39 -5.78
C LEU A 99 6.65 14.60 -4.27
N ARG A 100 5.69 14.01 -3.57
CA ARG A 100 5.62 14.01 -2.10
C ARG A 100 6.80 13.27 -1.49
N CYS A 101 7.22 12.16 -2.09
CA CYS A 101 8.44 11.45 -1.72
C CYS A 101 9.68 12.34 -1.89
N MET A 102 9.85 12.96 -3.06
CA MET A 102 10.97 13.88 -3.33
C MET A 102 11.00 15.06 -2.35
N ARG A 103 9.83 15.62 -2.01
CA ARG A 103 9.71 16.66 -0.98
C ARG A 103 10.06 16.14 0.42
N ALA A 104 9.58 14.95 0.79
CA ALA A 104 9.82 14.36 2.10
C ALA A 104 11.32 14.09 2.35
N VAL A 105 12.08 13.78 1.29
CA VAL A 105 13.54 13.62 1.36
C VAL A 105 14.34 14.91 1.11
N GLY A 106 13.67 16.06 0.97
CA GLY A 106 14.33 17.36 0.83
C GLY A 106 14.82 17.72 -0.58
N ASN A 107 14.49 16.93 -1.60
CA ASN A 107 14.89 17.20 -2.99
C ASN A 107 14.02 18.26 -3.69
N LEU A 108 12.91 18.68 -3.07
CA LEU A 108 12.01 19.72 -3.59
C LEU A 108 11.62 20.70 -2.46
N GLY A 109 11.72 21.99 -2.76
CA GLY A 109 11.28 23.06 -1.88
C GLY A 109 9.76 23.23 -1.88
N SER A 110 9.23 23.99 -0.91
CA SER A 110 7.79 24.26 -0.79
C SER A 110 7.22 25.04 -1.98
N HIS A 111 8.04 25.84 -2.65
CA HIS A 111 7.66 26.66 -3.79
C HIS A 111 7.68 25.91 -5.13
N ASP A 112 8.47 24.83 -5.24
CA ASP A 112 8.68 24.09 -6.50
C ASP A 112 7.45 23.28 -6.94
N LEU A 113 6.44 23.17 -6.07
CA LEU A 113 5.31 22.27 -6.22
C LEU A 113 3.94 22.95 -6.10
N VAL A 114 3.88 24.27 -5.87
CA VAL A 114 2.62 24.99 -5.60
C VAL A 114 1.64 24.78 -6.76
N ASP A 115 2.07 25.01 -7.99
CA ASP A 115 1.20 24.90 -9.17
C ASP A 115 0.73 23.45 -9.46
N PHE A 116 1.58 22.45 -9.19
CA PHE A 116 1.27 21.03 -9.44
C PHE A 116 0.44 20.39 -8.32
N MET A 117 0.67 20.77 -7.06
CA MET A 117 -0.09 20.26 -5.92
C MET A 117 -1.46 20.94 -5.80
N GLU A 118 -1.58 22.23 -6.16
CA GLU A 118 -2.87 22.92 -6.22
C GLU A 118 -3.79 22.34 -7.32
N THR A 119 -3.22 21.73 -8.36
CA THR A 119 -3.99 21.05 -9.42
C THR A 119 -4.41 19.61 -9.06
N ILE A 120 -3.82 18.98 -8.04
CA ILE A 120 -4.15 17.60 -7.66
C ILE A 120 -4.55 17.53 -6.19
N ALA A 121 -5.84 17.74 -5.93
CA ALA A 121 -6.45 17.37 -4.66
C ALA A 121 -6.49 15.84 -4.55
N LEU A 122 -5.56 15.26 -3.78
CA LEU A 122 -5.75 13.90 -3.28
C LEU A 122 -7.03 13.89 -2.42
N PRO A 123 -7.99 13.00 -2.67
CA PRO A 123 -9.18 12.92 -1.84
C PRO A 123 -8.75 12.61 -0.41
N ILE A 124 -9.11 13.48 0.52
CA ILE A 124 -8.90 13.23 1.93
C ILE A 124 -9.83 12.06 2.29
N LEU A 125 -9.26 10.88 2.55
CA LEU A 125 -9.98 9.76 3.13
C LEU A 125 -10.28 10.07 4.60
N THR A 126 -11.20 11.01 4.86
CA THR A 126 -11.49 11.54 6.21
C THR A 126 -11.99 10.48 7.19
N THR A 127 -12.39 9.32 6.68
CA THR A 127 -12.96 8.21 7.47
C THR A 127 -11.97 7.11 7.80
N VAL A 128 -10.73 7.18 7.29
CA VAL A 128 -9.69 6.17 7.54
C VAL A 128 -8.57 6.79 8.38
N PRO A 129 -8.14 6.15 9.49
CA PRO A 129 -7.00 6.62 10.24
C PRO A 129 -5.75 6.76 9.35
N PRO A 130 -4.89 7.77 9.56
CA PRO A 130 -3.66 7.94 8.77
C PRO A 130 -2.71 6.74 8.83
N VAL A 131 -2.79 5.96 9.91
CA VAL A 131 -2.05 4.71 10.10
C VAL A 131 -3.02 3.66 10.63
N VAL A 132 -3.00 2.48 10.03
CA VAL A 132 -3.74 1.29 10.46
C VAL A 132 -2.80 0.09 10.51
N HIS A 133 -3.14 -0.92 11.29
CA HIS A 133 -2.33 -2.13 11.45
C HIS A 133 -2.97 -3.30 10.73
N PHE A 134 -2.15 -4.09 10.04
CA PHE A 134 -2.54 -5.39 9.53
C PHE A 134 -2.96 -6.33 10.66
N ARG A 135 -4.08 -7.05 10.47
CA ARG A 135 -4.65 -7.95 11.47
C ARG A 135 -4.79 -9.39 10.97
N TYR A 136 -5.28 -9.56 9.75
CA TYR A 136 -5.65 -10.86 9.23
C TYR A 136 -5.54 -10.93 7.70
N ALA A 137 -5.10 -12.07 7.19
CA ALA A 137 -5.17 -12.46 5.78
C ALA A 137 -6.05 -13.72 5.64
N HIS A 138 -7.02 -13.66 4.73
CA HIS A 138 -7.78 -14.83 4.31
C HIS A 138 -7.14 -15.43 3.07
N HIS A 139 -6.23 -16.38 3.25
CA HIS A 139 -5.64 -17.11 2.13
C HIS A 139 -6.64 -18.10 1.54
N ILE A 140 -6.58 -18.26 0.21
CA ILE A 140 -7.45 -19.15 -0.57
C ILE A 140 -6.60 -20.07 -1.44
N ASN A 141 -7.16 -21.22 -1.79
CA ASN A 141 -6.60 -22.18 -2.73
C ASN A 141 -7.44 -22.23 -4.01
N GLU A 142 -6.83 -22.71 -5.10
CA GLU A 142 -7.51 -22.85 -6.41
C GLU A 142 -8.81 -23.67 -6.34
N ASN A 143 -8.90 -24.62 -5.39
CA ASN A 143 -10.04 -25.52 -5.23
C ASN A 143 -11.14 -24.97 -4.29
N ASP A 144 -10.93 -23.83 -3.64
CA ASP A 144 -11.89 -23.31 -2.66
C ASP A 144 -13.15 -22.73 -3.31
N ALA A 145 -13.14 -22.53 -4.64
CA ALA A 145 -14.20 -21.85 -5.40
C ALA A 145 -14.62 -20.52 -4.74
N PHE A 146 -13.65 -19.84 -4.14
CA PHE A 146 -13.85 -18.65 -3.33
C PHE A 146 -14.50 -17.53 -4.14
N LYS A 147 -15.53 -16.91 -3.57
CA LYS A 147 -16.23 -15.79 -4.19
C LYS A 147 -16.60 -14.74 -3.15
N MET A 148 -15.98 -13.57 -3.26
CA MET A 148 -16.41 -12.39 -2.50
C MET A 148 -17.86 -12.04 -2.80
N ARG A 149 -18.60 -11.67 -1.76
CA ARG A 149 -19.89 -11.02 -1.96
C ARG A 149 -19.67 -9.63 -2.56
N PRO A 150 -20.55 -9.19 -3.47
CA PRO A 150 -20.38 -7.92 -4.16
C PRO A 150 -20.57 -6.74 -3.20
N GLY A 151 -19.90 -5.63 -3.49
CA GLY A 151 -20.14 -4.34 -2.84
C GLY A 151 -19.19 -3.99 -1.68
N TYR A 152 -18.17 -4.81 -1.39
CA TYR A 152 -17.10 -4.42 -0.48
C TYR A 152 -16.07 -3.57 -1.22
N VAL A 153 -15.73 -2.44 -0.63
CA VAL A 153 -14.64 -1.55 -1.07
C VAL A 153 -13.53 -1.51 -0.03
N ASN A 154 -12.33 -1.11 -0.44
CA ASN A 154 -11.21 -0.96 0.50
C ASN A 154 -11.57 0.01 1.64
N PHE A 155 -11.12 -0.34 2.85
CA PHE A 155 -11.37 0.38 4.09
C PHE A 155 -12.83 0.43 4.55
N GLN A 156 -13.72 -0.38 3.97
CA GLN A 156 -15.08 -0.51 4.47
C GLN A 156 -15.10 -1.22 5.82
N SER A 157 -15.83 -0.67 6.79
CA SER A 157 -15.99 -1.30 8.09
C SER A 157 -16.79 -2.61 7.98
N ILE A 158 -16.28 -3.65 8.61
CA ILE A 158 -16.91 -4.96 8.73
C ILE A 158 -17.03 -5.36 10.21
N ARG A 159 -18.02 -6.21 10.50
CA ARG A 159 -18.25 -6.73 11.87
C ARG A 159 -17.83 -8.18 11.98
N GLN A 160 -17.35 -8.57 13.15
CA GLN A 160 -17.09 -9.97 13.46
C GLN A 160 -18.34 -10.82 13.17
N GLY A 161 -18.15 -11.94 12.47
CA GLY A 161 -19.21 -12.86 12.06
C GLY A 161 -19.98 -12.45 10.81
N GLU A 162 -19.71 -11.28 10.24
CA GLU A 162 -20.31 -10.82 8.97
C GLU A 162 -19.95 -11.77 7.82
N HIS A 163 -20.93 -12.08 6.97
CA HIS A 163 -20.75 -12.96 5.83
C HIS A 163 -20.10 -12.17 4.69
N LEU A 164 -18.82 -12.43 4.44
CA LEU A 164 -18.01 -11.67 3.48
C LEU A 164 -17.92 -12.35 2.12
N ALA A 165 -17.84 -13.68 2.11
CA ALA A 165 -17.64 -14.48 0.90
C ALA A 165 -18.28 -15.86 1.05
N ASP A 166 -18.28 -16.63 -0.04
CA ASP A 166 -18.68 -18.03 -0.07
C ASP A 166 -17.54 -18.87 -0.65
N ASP A 167 -17.32 -20.06 -0.09
CA ASP A 167 -16.39 -21.08 -0.60
C ASP A 167 -17.08 -22.46 -0.66
N VAL A 168 -16.34 -23.51 -1.03
CA VAL A 168 -16.86 -24.90 -1.07
C VAL A 168 -17.33 -25.43 0.29
N ASN A 169 -16.85 -24.86 1.40
CA ASN A 169 -17.20 -25.23 2.77
C ASN A 169 -18.40 -24.41 3.31
N GLY A 170 -18.80 -23.36 2.59
CA GLY A 170 -19.98 -22.54 2.88
C GLY A 170 -19.64 -21.06 3.12
N PRO A 171 -20.38 -20.38 4.01
CA PRO A 171 -20.18 -18.96 4.28
C PRO A 171 -18.83 -18.66 4.95
N VAL A 172 -17.99 -17.84 4.31
CA VAL A 172 -16.78 -17.27 4.90
C VAL A 172 -17.17 -16.03 5.70
N ARG A 173 -16.89 -16.05 7.01
CA ARG A 173 -17.25 -14.99 7.95
C ARG A 173 -16.02 -14.22 8.45
N ALA A 174 -16.20 -12.94 8.72
CA ALA A 174 -15.16 -12.10 9.32
C ALA A 174 -14.73 -12.66 10.70
N PRO A 175 -13.44 -13.00 10.92
CA PRO A 175 -12.97 -13.50 12.22
C PRO A 175 -12.96 -12.42 13.31
N GLU A 176 -12.79 -11.16 12.92
CA GLU A 176 -12.80 -9.98 13.80
C GLU A 176 -13.49 -8.79 13.12
N SER A 177 -13.79 -7.75 13.90
CA SER A 177 -14.27 -6.47 13.34
C SER A 177 -13.08 -5.62 12.92
N GLY A 178 -13.23 -4.82 11.87
CA GLY A 178 -12.15 -3.98 11.36
C GLY A 178 -12.53 -3.34 10.04
N LEU A 179 -11.52 -3.04 9.23
CA LEU A 179 -11.67 -2.53 7.88
C LEU A 179 -11.23 -3.60 6.88
N ILE A 180 -12.08 -3.92 5.91
CA ILE A 180 -11.73 -4.88 4.85
C ILE A 180 -10.80 -4.23 3.82
N LEU A 181 -9.83 -5.00 3.33
CA LEU A 181 -8.82 -4.55 2.39
C LEU A 181 -8.60 -5.60 1.28
N MET A 182 -8.34 -5.11 0.07
CA MET A 182 -8.11 -5.85 -1.18
C MET A 182 -9.08 -7.04 -1.37
N PRO A 183 -10.40 -6.80 -1.38
CA PRO A 183 -11.36 -7.87 -1.63
C PRO A 183 -11.15 -8.45 -3.04
N LEU A 184 -10.97 -9.77 -3.12
CA LEU A 184 -10.71 -10.47 -4.38
C LEU A 184 -11.99 -10.69 -5.18
N TYR A 185 -12.16 -9.92 -6.25
CA TYR A 185 -13.27 -10.06 -7.19
C TYR A 185 -12.92 -10.81 -8.48
N GLN A 186 -11.63 -11.01 -8.76
CA GLN A 186 -11.14 -11.73 -9.92
C GLN A 186 -10.86 -13.20 -9.59
N ALA A 187 -10.88 -14.08 -10.61
CA ALA A 187 -10.66 -15.51 -10.43
C ALA A 187 -9.18 -15.92 -10.19
N LYS A 188 -8.26 -14.96 -10.03
CA LYS A 188 -6.82 -15.21 -9.90
C LYS A 188 -6.27 -14.50 -8.66
N GLY A 189 -5.68 -15.28 -7.76
CA GLY A 189 -5.05 -14.78 -6.53
C GLY A 189 -4.96 -15.88 -5.48
N SER A 190 -4.07 -15.70 -4.51
CA SER A 190 -3.92 -16.54 -3.32
C SER A 190 -4.60 -15.97 -2.08
N ASP A 191 -5.12 -14.74 -2.18
CA ASP A 191 -5.63 -13.96 -1.04
C ASP A 191 -7.03 -13.47 -1.36
N GLY A 192 -8.00 -13.86 -0.52
CA GLY A 192 -9.40 -13.50 -0.66
C GLY A 192 -9.70 -12.08 -0.17
N PHE A 193 -9.22 -11.73 1.02
CA PHE A 193 -9.29 -10.38 1.59
C PHE A 193 -8.34 -10.25 2.79
N PHE A 194 -8.09 -9.03 3.22
CA PHE A 194 -7.38 -8.72 4.46
C PHE A 194 -8.26 -7.91 5.42
N ILE A 195 -7.88 -7.90 6.70
CA ILE A 195 -8.46 -7.02 7.72
C ILE A 195 -7.37 -6.15 8.31
N VAL A 196 -7.68 -4.86 8.46
CA VAL A 196 -6.83 -3.86 9.12
C VAL A 196 -7.63 -3.12 10.21
N SER A 197 -6.94 -2.53 11.20
CA SER A 197 -7.56 -1.74 12.28
C SER A 197 -6.67 -0.61 12.75
#